data_AF-A0A8T4JDY9-F1
#
_entry.id   AF-A0A8T4JDY9-F1
#
_cell.length_a   1.000
_cell.length_b   1.000
_cell.length_c   1.000
_cell.angle_alpha   90.00
_cell.angle_beta   90.00
_cell.angle_gamma   90.00
#
_symmetry.space_group_name_H-M   'P 1'
#
loop_
_entity.id
_entity.type
_entity.pdbx_description
1 polymer ?
#
loop_
_entity_poly.entity_id
_entity_poly.type
_entity_poly.pdbx_seq_one_letter_code
_entity_poly.pdbx_strand_id
1 'polypeptide(L)'
;VSKVIPQIQEIYNSKKNDLFAEIFKGPEGMKAVWDDILNYDAIYWIGSGMYVPDKFPAYWNDWNKRRLKKKIKSFHLCRHEKRKFFTKKLFPDSRSLPIEFSGNPTAIAIYGNKVAQMLLGEHLNVFVIESKELAENYKKYHKYLWDNIAKA
;
A
#
# COMPACT_ATOMS: atom_id res chain seq x y z
N VAL A 1 -19.83 14.10 -22.44
CA VAL A 1 -18.95 13.90 -21.27
C VAL A 1 -18.04 12.66 -21.40
N SER A 2 -18.48 11.55 -22.00
CA SER A 2 -17.74 10.28 -22.01
C SER A 2 -16.41 10.22 -22.78
N LYS A 3 -16.15 11.09 -23.77
CA LYS A 3 -14.91 11.08 -24.56
C LYS A 3 -13.74 11.86 -23.96
N VAL A 4 -13.99 12.68 -22.94
CA VAL A 4 -12.97 13.60 -22.37
C VAL A 4 -12.06 12.88 -21.39
N ILE A 5 -12.59 11.92 -20.60
CA ILE A 5 -11.82 11.18 -19.60
C ILE A 5 -10.66 10.38 -20.24
N PRO A 6 -10.87 9.59 -21.32
CA PRO A 6 -9.78 8.86 -21.95
C PRO A 6 -8.67 9.79 -22.47
N GLN A 7 -9.03 10.94 -23.04
CA GLN A 7 -8.08 11.92 -23.57
C GLN A 7 -7.24 12.56 -22.45
N ILE A 8 -7.84 12.88 -21.30
CA ILE A 8 -7.11 13.40 -20.14
C ILE A 8 -6.13 12.36 -19.60
N GLN A 9 -6.52 11.08 -19.53
CA GLN A 9 -5.65 10.00 -19.09
C GLN A 9 -4.44 9.84 -20.02
N GLU A 10 -4.66 9.94 -21.34
CA GLU A 10 -3.60 9.83 -22.33
C GLU A 10 -2.60 11.01 -22.25
N ILE A 11 -3.10 12.24 -22.09
CA ILE A 11 -2.24 13.43 -21.90
C ILE A 11 -1.46 13.35 -20.58
N TYR A 12 -2.08 12.88 -19.51
CA TYR A 12 -1.41 12.70 -18.22
C TYR A 12 -0.32 11.61 -18.29
N ASN A 13 -0.61 10.47 -18.92
CA ASN A 13 0.35 9.37 -19.06
C ASN A 13 1.51 9.72 -19.99
N SER A 14 1.27 10.46 -21.07
CA SER A 14 2.31 10.87 -22.03
C SER A 14 3.28 11.92 -21.49
N LYS A 15 2.88 12.68 -20.45
CA LYS A 15 3.76 13.66 -19.76
C LYS A 15 4.51 13.07 -18.57
N LYS A 16 4.33 11.79 -18.29
CA LYS A 16 4.95 11.10 -17.16
C LYS A 16 6.43 10.85 -17.50
N ASN A 17 7.32 11.72 -17.03
CA ASN A 17 8.77 11.45 -17.06
C ASN A 17 9.09 10.15 -16.30
N ASP A 18 10.28 9.58 -16.51
CA ASP A 18 10.76 8.32 -15.88
C ASP A 18 10.63 8.30 -14.34
N LEU A 19 10.54 9.48 -13.71
CA LEU A 19 10.19 9.66 -12.32
C LEU A 19 8.92 10.52 -12.23
N PHE A 20 7.84 9.93 -11.72
CA PHE A 20 6.61 10.64 -11.43
C PHE A 20 6.28 10.56 -9.94
N ALA A 21 5.98 11.70 -9.31
CA ALA A 21 5.61 11.78 -7.90
C ALA A 21 4.32 12.59 -7.72
N GLU A 22 3.41 12.08 -6.90
CA GLU A 22 2.12 12.72 -6.60
C GLU A 22 1.75 12.58 -5.12
N ILE A 23 1.04 13.58 -4.59
CA ILE A 23 0.56 13.61 -3.22
C ILE A 23 -0.97 13.53 -3.22
N PHE A 24 -1.48 12.45 -2.64
CA PHE A 24 -2.91 12.22 -2.44
C PHE A 24 -3.29 12.62 -1.02
N LYS A 25 -4.27 13.52 -0.89
CA LYS A 25 -4.70 14.08 0.39
C LYS A 25 -6.09 13.62 0.78
N GLY A 26 -6.29 13.41 2.08
CA GLY A 26 -7.59 13.08 2.67
C GLY A 26 -8.07 11.65 2.38
N PRO A 27 -9.29 11.32 2.83
CA PRO A 27 -9.87 9.98 2.71
C PRO A 27 -9.95 9.47 1.26
N GLU A 28 -10.46 10.31 0.34
CA GLU A 28 -10.67 9.90 -1.04
C GLU A 28 -9.35 9.77 -1.81
N GLY A 29 -8.37 10.63 -1.53
CA GLY A 29 -7.02 10.46 -2.08
C GLY A 29 -6.37 9.15 -1.64
N MET A 30 -6.50 8.80 -0.35
CA MET A 30 -6.01 7.52 0.14
C MET A 30 -6.75 6.33 -0.51
N LYS A 31 -8.08 6.37 -0.62
CA LYS A 31 -8.88 5.32 -1.29
C LYS A 31 -8.49 5.17 -2.77
N ALA A 32 -8.20 6.28 -3.46
CA ALA A 32 -7.74 6.23 -4.85
C ALA A 32 -6.43 5.44 -4.99
N VAL A 33 -5.45 5.66 -4.11
CA VAL A 33 -4.20 4.87 -4.09
C VAL A 33 -4.48 3.40 -3.77
N TRP A 34 -5.37 3.13 -2.82
CA TRP A 34 -5.77 1.77 -2.48
C TRP A 34 -6.51 1.05 -3.61
N ASP A 35 -7.35 1.74 -4.36
CA ASP A 35 -8.02 1.16 -5.53
C ASP A 35 -7.05 0.97 -6.70
N ASP A 36 -6.08 1.86 -6.89
CA ASP A 36 -4.99 1.70 -7.87
C ASP A 36 -4.17 0.42 -7.61
N ILE A 37 -3.87 0.13 -6.34
CA ILE A 37 -3.23 -1.10 -5.91
C ILE A 37 -3.94 -2.36 -6.45
N LEU A 38 -5.26 -2.34 -6.61
CA LEU A 38 -6.03 -3.50 -7.09
C LEU A 38 -5.80 -3.81 -8.58
N ASN A 39 -5.02 -3.01 -9.29
CA ASN A 39 -4.63 -3.25 -10.68
C ASN A 39 -3.34 -4.08 -10.82
N TYR A 40 -2.77 -4.55 -9.72
CA TYR A 40 -1.50 -5.27 -9.68
C TYR A 40 -1.62 -6.60 -8.94
N ASP A 41 -0.76 -7.56 -9.31
CA ASP A 41 -0.85 -8.94 -8.80
C ASP A 41 -0.32 -9.11 -7.36
N ALA A 42 0.55 -8.21 -6.92
CA ALA A 42 1.23 -8.32 -5.64
C ALA A 42 1.51 -6.97 -4.98
N ILE A 43 1.44 -6.96 -3.65
CA ILE A 43 1.69 -5.80 -2.80
C ILE A 43 2.61 -6.21 -1.66
N TYR A 44 3.62 -5.39 -1.40
CA TYR A 44 4.56 -5.57 -0.30
C TYR A 44 4.39 -4.41 0.66
N TRP A 45 3.95 -4.71 1.88
CA TRP A 45 3.70 -3.70 2.90
C TRP A 45 4.83 -3.67 3.94
N ILE A 46 5.25 -2.47 4.32
CA ILE A 46 6.15 -2.22 5.46
C ILE A 46 5.39 -1.37 6.49
N GLY A 47 5.36 -1.83 7.75
CA GLY A 47 4.74 -1.10 8.85
C GLY A 47 3.21 -1.14 8.88
N SER A 48 2.59 -2.23 8.40
CA SER A 48 1.11 -2.33 8.39
C SER A 48 0.53 -2.22 9.81
N GLY A 49 -0.33 -1.22 10.02
CA GLY A 49 -0.84 -0.86 11.36
C GLY A 49 -2.36 -0.85 11.55
N MET A 50 -3.13 -1.39 10.58
CA MET A 50 -4.61 -1.49 10.63
C MET A 50 -5.39 -0.16 10.68
N TYR A 51 -4.80 0.96 10.23
CA TYR A 51 -5.46 2.27 10.25
C TYR A 51 -6.71 2.37 9.35
N VAL A 52 -6.71 1.68 8.20
CA VAL A 52 -7.82 1.72 7.25
C VAL A 52 -9.08 1.01 7.77
N PRO A 53 -9.01 -0.20 8.34
CA PRO A 53 -10.18 -0.78 9.01
C PRO A 53 -10.68 0.07 10.18
N ASP A 54 -9.78 0.72 10.94
CA ASP A 54 -10.17 1.57 12.07
C ASP A 54 -10.94 2.83 11.59
N LYS A 55 -10.50 3.48 10.51
CA LYS A 55 -11.12 4.72 9.98
C LYS A 55 -12.25 4.48 8.98
N PHE A 56 -12.19 3.42 8.18
CA PHE A 56 -13.06 3.16 7.04
C PHE A 56 -13.48 1.68 6.94
N PRO A 57 -14.19 1.13 7.94
CA PRO A 57 -14.47 -0.31 8.04
C PRO A 57 -15.27 -0.86 6.85
N ALA A 58 -16.26 -0.11 6.35
CA ALA A 58 -17.06 -0.51 5.18
C ALA A 58 -16.21 -0.61 3.91
N TYR A 59 -15.36 0.39 3.65
CA TYR A 59 -14.44 0.40 2.52
C TYR A 59 -13.42 -0.74 2.62
N TRP A 60 -12.84 -0.96 3.79
CA TRP A 60 -11.89 -2.04 4.02
C TRP A 60 -12.47 -3.43 3.74
N ASN A 61 -13.72 -3.66 4.15
CA ASN A 61 -14.41 -4.92 3.89
C ASN A 61 -14.65 -5.15 2.40
N ASP A 62 -15.12 -4.12 1.68
CA ASP A 62 -15.29 -4.17 0.23
C ASP A 62 -13.96 -4.37 -0.50
N TRP A 63 -12.94 -3.58 -0.14
CA TRP A 63 -11.62 -3.65 -0.75
C TRP A 63 -10.98 -5.03 -0.59
N ASN A 64 -11.08 -5.65 0.60
CA ASN A 64 -10.57 -7.01 0.79
C ASN A 64 -11.35 -8.05 -0.03
N LYS A 65 -12.68 -7.92 -0.18
CA LYS A 65 -13.44 -8.79 -1.08
C LYS A 65 -12.93 -8.67 -2.52
N ARG A 66 -12.72 -7.44 -3.01
CA ARG A 66 -12.16 -7.20 -4.35
C ARG A 66 -10.75 -7.76 -4.50
N ARG A 67 -9.86 -7.53 -3.52
CA ARG A 67 -8.48 -8.06 -3.48
C ARG A 67 -8.46 -9.58 -3.57
N LEU A 68 -9.26 -10.25 -2.73
CA LEU A 68 -9.33 -11.72 -2.69
C LEU A 68 -9.90 -12.29 -3.98
N LYS A 69 -10.95 -11.67 -4.55
CA LYS A 69 -11.52 -12.06 -5.85
C LYS A 69 -10.49 -11.97 -6.98
N LYS A 70 -9.68 -10.90 -6.97
CA LYS A 70 -8.57 -10.69 -7.92
C LYS A 70 -7.33 -11.54 -7.61
N LYS A 71 -7.33 -12.31 -6.52
CA LYS A 71 -6.22 -13.17 -6.06
C LYS A 71 -4.89 -12.41 -5.87
N ILE A 72 -4.99 -11.14 -5.48
CA ILE A 72 -3.82 -10.28 -5.27
C ILE A 72 -3.08 -10.73 -4.01
N LYS A 73 -1.79 -11.03 -4.18
CA LYS A 73 -0.89 -11.45 -3.09
C LYS A 73 -0.49 -10.25 -2.25
N SER A 74 -0.46 -10.41 -0.94
CA SER A 74 -0.16 -9.30 -0.02
C SER A 74 0.81 -9.75 1.07
N PHE A 75 2.04 -9.24 1.02
CA PHE A 75 3.12 -9.57 1.96
C PHE A 75 3.23 -8.49 3.02
N HIS A 76 2.69 -8.75 4.21
CA HIS A 76 2.60 -7.77 5.29
C HIS A 76 3.74 -7.91 6.29
N LEU A 77 4.58 -6.87 6.38
CA LEU A 77 5.39 -6.62 7.58
C LEU A 77 4.54 -5.76 8.52
N CYS A 78 3.87 -6.40 9.47
CA CYS A 78 2.96 -5.76 10.40
C CYS A 78 3.67 -5.26 11.66
N ARG A 79 3.13 -4.22 12.29
CA ARG A 79 3.68 -3.68 13.52
C ARG A 79 3.45 -4.63 14.70
N HIS A 80 4.41 -4.68 15.62
CA HIS A 80 4.41 -5.63 16.73
C HIS A 80 3.12 -5.61 17.57
N GLU A 81 2.63 -4.41 17.88
CA GLU A 81 1.42 -4.13 18.65
C GLU A 81 0.13 -4.46 17.88
N LYS A 82 0.22 -4.60 16.55
CA LYS A 82 -0.92 -4.90 15.68
C LYS A 82 -0.95 -6.35 15.21
N ARG A 83 0.04 -7.18 15.55
CA ARG A 83 0.15 -8.58 15.10
C ARG A 83 -1.13 -9.40 15.25
N LYS A 84 -1.89 -9.20 16.33
CA LYS A 84 -3.14 -9.94 16.63
C LYS A 84 -4.24 -9.75 15.59
N PHE A 85 -4.20 -8.67 14.81
CA PHE A 85 -5.18 -8.37 13.78
C PHE A 85 -4.85 -9.04 12.43
N PHE A 86 -3.64 -9.57 12.26
CA PHE A 86 -3.19 -10.23 11.05
C PHE A 86 -3.45 -11.75 11.11
N THR A 87 -4.70 -12.14 10.91
CA THR A 87 -5.08 -13.56 10.91
C THR A 87 -4.57 -14.27 9.66
N LYS A 88 -4.11 -15.53 9.77
CA LYS A 88 -3.62 -16.31 8.62
C LYS A 88 -4.69 -16.54 7.53
N LYS A 89 -5.99 -16.47 7.88
CA LYS A 89 -7.09 -16.58 6.91
C LYS A 89 -7.13 -15.40 5.94
N LEU A 90 -6.94 -14.18 6.45
CA LEU A 90 -7.04 -12.95 5.64
C LEU A 90 -5.67 -12.47 5.13
N PHE A 91 -4.62 -12.73 5.91
CA PHE A 91 -3.23 -12.33 5.67
C PHE A 91 -2.29 -13.52 5.91
N PRO A 92 -2.33 -14.56 5.05
CA PRO A 92 -1.47 -15.73 5.19
C PRO A 92 0.01 -15.34 5.17
N ASP A 93 0.37 -14.40 4.33
CA ASP A 93 1.71 -13.84 4.18
C ASP A 93 1.89 -12.60 5.07
N SER A 94 1.82 -12.79 6.38
CA SER A 94 2.12 -11.75 7.36
C SER A 94 3.23 -12.17 8.33
N ARG A 95 4.13 -11.23 8.63
CA ARG A 95 5.18 -11.32 9.64
C ARG A 95 5.21 -10.06 10.49
N SER A 96 5.50 -10.22 11.78
CA SER A 96 5.60 -9.11 12.75
C SER A 96 7.00 -8.52 12.74
N LEU A 97 7.08 -7.20 12.58
CA LEU A 97 8.29 -6.42 12.85
C LEU A 97 8.60 -6.39 14.36
N PRO A 98 9.86 -6.07 14.72
CA PRO A 98 10.27 -5.77 16.09
C PRO A 98 9.52 -4.57 16.70
N ILE A 99 9.54 -4.46 18.04
CA ILE A 99 8.82 -3.43 18.80
C ILE A 99 9.36 -2.02 18.53
N GLU A 100 10.61 -1.91 18.09
CA GLU A 100 11.30 -0.68 17.71
C GLU A 100 10.62 0.01 16.51
N PHE A 101 9.83 -0.74 15.71
CA PHE A 101 9.04 -0.22 14.61
C PHE A 101 7.60 0.14 15.01
N SER A 102 7.26 0.15 16.30
CA SER A 102 5.91 0.46 16.79
C SER A 102 5.64 1.96 16.92
N GLY A 103 4.38 2.34 17.15
CA GLY A 103 4.03 3.66 17.71
C GLY A 103 3.98 4.84 16.73
N ASN A 104 4.06 4.62 15.41
CA ASN A 104 3.88 5.70 14.44
C ASN A 104 2.83 5.35 13.37
N PRO A 105 2.04 6.32 12.87
CA PRO A 105 0.91 6.05 11.98
C PRO A 105 1.33 5.99 10.51
N THR A 106 2.46 5.35 10.20
CA THR A 106 2.97 5.31 8.81
C THR A 106 2.89 3.92 8.21
N ALA A 107 2.84 3.82 6.89
CA ALA A 107 3.00 2.55 6.19
C ALA A 107 3.61 2.80 4.82
N ILE A 108 4.28 1.80 4.28
CA ILE A 108 4.79 1.82 2.91
C ILE A 108 4.13 0.68 2.15
N ALA A 109 3.56 0.97 0.98
CA ALA A 109 3.09 -0.02 0.03
C ALA A 109 3.99 0.00 -1.21
N ILE A 110 4.42 -1.17 -1.65
CA ILE A 110 5.20 -1.33 -2.88
C ILE A 110 4.42 -2.25 -3.81
N TYR A 111 4.08 -1.78 -5.00
CA TYR A 111 3.21 -2.49 -5.94
C TYR A 111 3.49 -2.02 -7.36
N GLY A 112 3.47 -2.93 -8.34
CA GLY A 112 3.94 -2.61 -9.70
C GLY A 112 5.32 -1.95 -9.69
N ASN A 113 5.39 -0.75 -10.29
CA ASN A 113 6.54 0.16 -10.30
C ASN A 113 6.36 1.37 -9.36
N LYS A 114 5.47 1.26 -8.36
CA LYS A 114 5.10 2.34 -7.45
C LYS A 114 5.51 2.05 -6.01
N VAL A 115 5.91 3.11 -5.31
CA VAL A 115 6.11 3.13 -3.86
C VAL A 115 5.19 4.20 -3.29
N ALA A 116 4.26 3.80 -2.44
CA ALA A 116 3.36 4.70 -1.73
C ALA A 116 3.75 4.78 -0.25
N GLN A 117 4.22 5.94 0.19
CA GLN A 117 4.43 6.25 1.61
C GLN A 117 3.17 6.90 2.16
N MET A 118 2.61 6.31 3.21
CA MET A 118 1.32 6.71 3.79
C MET A 118 1.54 7.27 5.19
N LEU A 119 1.06 8.48 5.41
CA LEU A 119 0.86 9.09 6.73
C LEU A 119 -0.62 8.96 7.06
N LEU A 120 -0.96 8.03 7.98
CA LEU A 120 -2.31 7.60 8.31
C LEU A 120 -2.77 8.14 9.67
N GLY A 121 -2.23 9.28 10.09
CA GLY A 121 -2.52 9.96 11.36
C GLY A 121 -3.80 10.80 11.30
N GLU A 122 -3.74 12.00 11.89
CA GLU A 122 -4.85 12.98 11.83
C GLU A 122 -5.13 13.41 10.39
N HIS A 123 -4.09 13.82 9.67
CA HIS A 123 -4.18 14.14 8.25
C HIS A 123 -3.69 12.97 7.40
N LEU A 124 -4.59 12.44 6.57
CA LEU A 124 -4.27 11.39 5.63
C LEU A 124 -3.51 11.98 4.44
N ASN A 125 -2.26 11.54 4.26
CA ASN A 125 -1.44 11.94 3.13
C ASN A 125 -0.74 10.70 2.58
N VAL A 126 -0.77 10.52 1.27
CA VAL A 126 -0.08 9.43 0.59
C VAL A 126 0.80 10.01 -0.51
N PHE A 127 2.10 9.75 -0.41
CA PHE A 127 3.10 10.15 -1.39
C PHE A 127 3.37 8.94 -2.27
N VAL A 128 2.98 9.02 -3.54
CA VAL A 128 3.21 7.95 -4.51
C VAL A 128 4.31 8.36 -5.46
N ILE A 129 5.34 7.53 -5.57
CA ILE A 129 6.40 7.68 -6.56
C ILE A 129 6.33 6.48 -7.51
N GLU A 130 6.17 6.73 -8.80
CA GLU A 130 6.28 5.74 -9.86
C GLU A 130 7.68 5.77 -10.45
N SER A 131 8.45 4.72 -10.16
CA SER A 131 9.78 4.44 -10.68
C SER A 131 10.08 2.96 -10.48
N LYS A 132 10.42 2.27 -11.58
CA LYS A 132 10.78 0.84 -11.55
C LYS A 132 11.97 0.59 -10.64
N GLU A 133 13.03 1.39 -10.78
CA GLU A 133 14.26 1.28 -9.98
C GLU A 133 13.96 1.44 -8.48
N LEU A 134 13.17 2.46 -8.13
CA LEU A 134 12.79 2.71 -6.74
C LEU A 134 11.99 1.54 -6.17
N ALA A 135 10.98 1.05 -6.91
CA ALA A 135 10.15 -0.06 -6.46
C ALA A 135 10.95 -1.35 -6.29
N GLU A 136 11.90 -1.64 -7.19
CA GLU A 136 12.79 -2.80 -7.07
C GLU A 136 13.71 -2.69 -5.86
N ASN A 137 14.28 -1.52 -5.59
CA ASN A 137 15.12 -1.30 -4.42
C ASN A 137 14.33 -1.40 -3.11
N TYR A 138 13.11 -0.85 -3.06
CA TYR A 138 12.23 -1.01 -1.89
C TYR A 138 11.78 -2.46 -1.68
N LYS A 139 11.59 -3.25 -2.75
CA LYS A 139 11.36 -4.69 -2.63
C LYS A 139 12.56 -5.40 -2.00
N LYS A 140 13.80 -4.98 -2.29
CA LYS A 140 15.00 -5.52 -1.61
C LYS A 140 15.00 -5.18 -0.12
N TYR A 141 14.64 -3.95 0.27
CA TYR A 141 14.48 -3.59 1.69
C TYR A 141 13.39 -4.42 2.38
N HIS A 142 12.23 -4.56 1.75
CA HIS A 142 11.15 -5.42 2.26
C HIS A 142 11.64 -6.85 2.45
N LYS A 143 12.30 -7.43 1.43
CA LYS A 143 12.84 -8.78 1.49
C LYS A 143 13.86 -8.96 2.62
N TYR A 144 14.77 -8.00 2.80
CA TYR A 144 15.75 -8.06 3.89
C TYR A 144 15.06 -8.08 5.26
N LEU A 145 14.11 -7.19 5.48
CA LEU A 145 13.31 -7.16 6.71
C LEU A 145 12.53 -8.46 6.90
N TRP A 146 11.93 -8.96 5.82
CA TRP A 146 11.16 -10.19 5.82
C TRP A 146 12.00 -11.40 6.22
N ASP A 147 13.16 -11.58 5.61
CA ASP A 147 14.00 -12.76 5.78
C ASP A 147 14.79 -12.75 7.08
N ASN A 148 15.25 -11.58 7.55
CA ASN A 148 16.24 -11.48 8.62
C ASN A 148 15.70 -10.87 9.92
N ILE A 149 14.65 -10.06 9.86
CA ILE A 149 14.22 -9.22 10.99
C ILE A 149 12.82 -9.60 11.50
N ALA A 150 11.89 -9.86 10.60
CA ALA A 150 10.49 -10.09 10.94
C ALA A 150 10.21 -11.53 11.39
N LYS A 151 9.36 -11.68 12.40
CA LYS A 151 8.98 -12.97 12.99
C LYS A 151 7.63 -13.45 12.42
N ALA A 152 7.50 -14.75 12.17
CA ALA A 152 6.33 -15.37 11.53
C ALA A 152 5.06 -15.39 12.39
#